data_AF-A0A0M3DIS5-F1
#
_entry.id   AF-A0A0M3DIS5-F1
#
_cell.length_a   1.000
_cell.length_b   1.000
_cell.length_c   1.000
_cell.angle_alpha   90.00
_cell.angle_beta   90.00
_cell.angle_gamma   90.00
#
_symmetry.space_group_name_H-M   'P 1'
#
loop_
_entity.id
_entity.type
_entity.pdbx_description
1 polymer ?
#
loop_
_entity_poly.entity_id
_entity_poly.type
_entity_poly.pdbx_seq_one_letter_code
_entity_poly.pdbx_strand_id
1 'polypeptide(L)'
;MRWYLIVLIFISLLGASTLAYQVFKMTELDAKSRGFKHPKAWGFFALGGNNSSGLLLYLIGRKKYLSNMSDTDKQIIESRKKKAGVSLIFFALSTIVLFAVVVLEF
;
A
#
# COMPACT_ATOMS: atom_id res chain seq x y z
N MET A 1 -2.95 30.58 -14.16
CA MET A 1 -1.81 29.65 -14.39
C MET A 1 -2.03 28.40 -13.55
N ARG A 2 -2.23 27.23 -14.16
CA ARG A 2 -2.68 25.99 -13.48
C ARG A 2 -1.54 25.14 -12.87
N TRP A 3 -0.40 25.75 -12.57
CA TRP A 3 0.81 25.04 -12.13
C TRP A 3 0.63 24.30 -10.80
N TYR A 4 -0.27 24.76 -9.93
CA TYR A 4 -0.63 24.08 -8.68
C TYR A 4 -1.28 22.71 -8.91
N LEU A 5 -1.95 22.48 -10.05
CA LEU A 5 -2.50 21.15 -10.39
C LEU A 5 -1.37 20.12 -10.54
N ILE A 6 -0.24 20.52 -11.15
CA ILE A 6 0.92 19.65 -11.32
C ILE A 6 1.49 19.26 -9.95
N VAL A 7 1.56 20.22 -9.03
CA VAL A 7 2.02 19.98 -7.66
C VAL A 7 1.07 19.04 -6.92
N LEU A 8 -0.25 19.25 -7.01
CA LEU A 8 -1.26 18.40 -6.37
C LEU A 8 -1.25 16.96 -6.92
N ILE A 9 -1.11 16.80 -8.24
CA ILE A 9 -0.95 15.49 -8.88
C ILE A 9 0.31 14.79 -8.36
N PHE A 10 1.42 15.51 -8.27
CA PHE A 10 2.68 14.95 -7.76
C PHE A 10 2.56 14.50 -6.30
N ILE A 11 1.91 15.31 -5.45
CA ILE A 11 1.61 14.97 -4.06
C ILE A 11 0.74 13.70 -3.97
N SER A 12 -0.31 13.61 -4.78
CA SER A 12 -1.17 12.42 -4.85
C SER A 12 -0.39 11.17 -5.28
N LEU A 13 0.46 11.27 -6.29
CA LEU A 13 1.29 10.15 -6.77
C LEU A 13 2.30 9.71 -5.70
N LEU A 14 2.93 10.64 -4.98
CA LEU A 14 3.81 10.31 -3.86
C LEU A 14 3.07 9.61 -2.72
N GLY A 15 1.86 10.08 -2.38
CA GLY A 15 1.00 9.44 -1.38
C GLY A 15 0.64 8.00 -1.76
N ALA A 16 0.21 7.78 -3.01
CA ALA A 16 -0.11 6.45 -3.52
C ALA A 16 1.12 5.52 -3.56
N SER A 17 2.25 6.02 -4.03
CA SER A 17 3.50 5.25 -4.15
C SER A 17 4.04 4.82 -2.78
N THR A 18 4.04 5.73 -1.80
CA THR A 18 4.45 5.40 -0.43
C THR A 18 3.51 4.40 0.24
N LEU A 19 2.20 4.50 0.01
CA LEU A 19 1.24 3.52 0.50
C LEU A 19 1.48 2.15 -0.12
N ALA A 20 1.67 2.07 -1.45
CA ALA A 20 1.97 0.84 -2.15
C ALA A 20 3.27 0.20 -1.65
N TYR A 21 4.33 0.98 -1.46
CA TYR A 21 5.59 0.48 -0.90
C TYR A 21 5.43 -0.15 0.49
N GLN A 22 4.60 0.45 1.34
CA GLN A 22 4.37 -0.07 2.68
C GLN A 22 3.56 -1.35 2.67
N VAL A 23 2.51 -1.43 1.84
CA VAL A 23 1.74 -2.65 1.62
C VAL A 23 2.63 -3.77 1.09
N PHE A 24 3.47 -3.49 0.10
CA PHE A 24 4.44 -4.46 -0.43
C PHE A 24 5.35 -5.02 0.67
N LYS A 25 5.95 -4.15 1.49
CA LYS A 25 6.86 -4.60 2.56
C LYS A 25 6.15 -5.38 3.66
N MET A 26 4.89 -5.04 3.97
CA MET A 26 4.09 -5.83 4.92
C MET A 26 3.77 -7.21 4.36
N THR A 27 3.39 -7.32 3.09
CA THR A 27 3.10 -8.59 2.44
C THR A 27 4.34 -9.45 2.24
N GLU A 28 5.48 -8.86 1.87
CA GLU A 28 6.76 -9.57 1.77
C GLU A 28 7.16 -10.17 3.12
N LEU A 29 6.96 -9.43 4.22
CA LEU A 29 7.30 -9.89 5.56
C LEU A 29 6.34 -11.00 6.04
N ASP A 30 5.03 -10.88 5.80
CA ASP A 30 4.05 -11.93 6.10
C ASP A 30 4.26 -13.18 5.22
N ALA A 31 4.70 -13.04 3.97
CA ALA A 31 5.05 -14.17 3.12
C ALA A 31 6.34 -14.87 3.58
N LYS A 32 7.33 -14.09 4.05
CA LYS A 32 8.58 -14.61 4.60
C LYS A 32 8.34 -15.39 5.90
N SER A 33 7.51 -14.88 6.81
CA SER A 33 7.20 -15.55 8.08
C SER A 33 6.42 -16.86 7.89
N ARG A 34 5.74 -17.01 6.76
CA ARG A 34 4.99 -18.21 6.34
C ARG A 34 5.81 -19.21 5.50
N GLY A 35 7.06 -18.88 5.16
CA GLY A 35 7.95 -19.77 4.41
C GLY A 35 7.67 -19.85 2.90
N PHE A 36 7.04 -18.84 2.29
CA PHE A 36 6.88 -18.80 0.83
C PHE A 36 8.24 -18.72 0.12
N LYS A 37 8.44 -19.50 -0.96
CA LYS A 37 9.69 -19.52 -1.74
C LYS A 37 10.09 -18.15 -2.34
N HIS A 38 9.12 -17.33 -2.74
CA HIS A 38 9.38 -16.04 -3.40
C HIS A 38 8.59 -14.89 -2.75
N PRO A 39 8.98 -14.41 -1.56
CA PRO A 39 8.24 -13.39 -0.81
C PRO A 39 8.03 -12.07 -1.58
N LYS A 40 9.03 -11.66 -2.37
CA LYS A 40 8.97 -10.45 -3.21
C LYS A 40 7.93 -10.54 -4.32
N ALA A 41 7.76 -11.73 -4.91
CA ALA A 41 6.76 -11.95 -5.95
C ALA A 41 5.35 -11.80 -5.37
N TRP A 42 5.09 -12.38 -4.19
CA TRP A 42 3.82 -12.22 -3.49
C TRP A 42 3.54 -10.77 -3.08
N GLY A 43 4.56 -10.03 -2.66
CA GLY A 43 4.44 -8.59 -2.44
C GLY A 43 4.02 -7.83 -3.70
N PHE A 44 4.60 -8.15 -4.85
CA PHE A 44 4.26 -7.52 -6.13
C PHE A 44 2.86 -7.92 -6.61
N PHE A 45 2.51 -9.21 -6.51
CA PHE A 45 1.16 -9.68 -6.79
C PHE A 45 0.12 -8.99 -5.90
N ALA A 46 0.42 -8.76 -4.62
CA ALA A 46 -0.50 -8.06 -3.72
C ALA A 46 -0.74 -6.59 -4.07
N LEU A 47 0.20 -5.95 -4.77
CA LEU A 47 0.02 -4.60 -5.33
C LEU A 47 -0.69 -4.61 -6.69
N GLY A 48 -0.66 -5.74 -7.40
CA GLY A 48 -1.21 -5.89 -8.73
C GLY A 48 -2.65 -6.39 -8.75
N GLY A 49 -3.36 -6.07 -9.83
CA GLY A 49 -4.68 -6.64 -10.13
C GLY A 49 -5.83 -5.64 -10.04
N ASN A 50 -6.75 -5.73 -10.99
CA ASN A 50 -7.99 -4.94 -10.99
C ASN A 50 -8.84 -5.31 -9.76
N ASN A 51 -9.43 -4.32 -9.09
CA ASN A 51 -10.21 -4.51 -7.86
C ASN A 51 -9.48 -5.23 -6.69
N SER A 52 -8.15 -5.03 -6.54
CA SER A 52 -7.38 -5.67 -5.46
C SER A 52 -7.33 -7.21 -5.56
N SER A 53 -7.52 -7.76 -6.77
CA SER A 53 -7.56 -9.21 -7.00
C SER A 53 -6.26 -9.93 -6.62
N GLY A 54 -5.10 -9.30 -6.78
CA GLY A 54 -3.83 -9.88 -6.38
C GLY A 54 -3.61 -9.91 -4.86
N LEU A 55 -4.16 -8.93 -4.13
CA LEU A 55 -4.21 -9.00 -2.66
C LEU A 55 -5.17 -10.11 -2.20
N LEU A 56 -6.33 -10.24 -2.84
CA LEU A 56 -7.28 -11.33 -2.59
C LEU A 56 -6.63 -12.70 -2.82
N LEU A 57 -5.90 -12.87 -3.93
CA LEU A 57 -5.16 -14.08 -4.23
C LEU A 57 -4.14 -14.41 -3.13
N TYR A 58 -3.40 -13.40 -2.65
CA TYR A 58 -2.49 -13.56 -1.52
C TYR A 58 -3.21 -14.01 -0.24
N LEU A 59 -4.36 -13.39 0.10
CA LEU A 59 -5.15 -13.71 1.29
C LEU A 59 -5.73 -15.14 1.26
N ILE A 60 -6.11 -15.64 0.08
CA ILE A 60 -6.56 -17.02 -0.09
C ILE A 60 -5.37 -17.98 0.08
N GLY A 61 -4.25 -17.69 -0.59
CA GLY A 61 -3.06 -18.55 -0.56
C GLY A 61 -2.43 -18.67 0.84
N ARG A 62 -2.47 -17.61 1.66
CA ARG A 62 -1.83 -17.61 2.98
C ARG A 62 -2.48 -18.54 4.01
N LYS A 63 -3.76 -18.94 3.83
CA LYS A 63 -4.48 -19.81 4.78
C LYS A 63 -3.84 -21.19 4.95
N LYS A 64 -3.08 -21.65 3.95
CA LYS A 64 -2.42 -22.97 3.95
C LYS A 64 -1.10 -23.00 4.73
N TYR A 65 -0.57 -21.86 5.14
CA TYR A 65 0.75 -21.74 5.77
C TYR A 65 0.64 -21.20 7.19
N LEU A 66 1.28 -21.89 8.14
CA LEU A 66 1.39 -21.44 9.53
C LEU A 66 2.33 -20.22 9.59
N SER A 67 1.93 -19.20 10.34
CA SER A 67 2.74 -17.99 10.50
C SER A 67 3.75 -18.20 11.63
N ASN A 68 5.04 -18.30 11.30
CA ASN A 68 6.11 -18.32 12.29
C ASN A 68 6.74 -16.93 12.41
N MET A 69 5.98 -16.00 12.97
CA MET A 69 6.37 -14.58 13.03
C MET A 69 6.98 -14.26 14.39
N SER A 70 8.23 -13.77 14.40
CA SER A 70 8.89 -13.32 15.63
C SER A 70 8.25 -12.04 16.17
N ASP A 71 8.46 -11.76 17.46
CA ASP A 71 7.96 -10.53 18.06
C ASP A 71 8.65 -9.27 17.51
N THR A 72 9.90 -9.39 17.05
CA THR A 72 10.60 -8.32 16.34
C THR A 72 9.94 -7.99 15.01
N ASP A 73 9.55 -9.01 14.24
CA ASP A 73 8.86 -8.86 12.97
C ASP A 73 7.46 -8.25 13.17
N LYS A 74 6.76 -8.60 14.25
CA LYS A 74 5.46 -8.00 14.61
C LYS A 74 5.59 -6.49 14.84
N GLN A 75 6.62 -6.06 15.57
CA GLN A 75 6.89 -4.63 15.80
C GLN A 75 7.17 -3.89 14.49
N ILE A 76 7.91 -4.51 13.55
CA ILE A 76 8.15 -3.95 12.23
C ILE A 76 6.83 -3.77 11.46
N ILE A 77 5.94 -4.77 11.48
CA ILE A 77 4.63 -4.65 10.84
C ILE A 77 3.81 -3.54 11.48
N GLU A 78 3.75 -3.44 12.81
CA GLU A 78 3.01 -2.39 13.50
C GLU A 78 3.52 -0.98 13.14
N SER A 79 4.85 -0.80 13.06
CA SER A 79 5.44 0.46 12.62
C SER A 79 5.06 0.82 11.17
N ARG A 80 4.97 -0.19 10.29
CA ARG A 80 4.58 -0.02 8.89
C ARG A 80 3.09 0.24 8.75
N LYS A 81 2.23 -0.37 9.56
CA LYS A 81 0.79 -0.05 9.59
C LYS A 81 0.56 1.42 9.94
N LYS A 82 1.26 1.95 10.94
CA LYS A 82 1.16 3.37 11.31
C LYS A 82 1.57 4.28 10.17
N LYS A 83 2.72 4.00 9.55
CA LYS A 83 3.19 4.75 8.38
C LYS A 83 2.22 4.62 7.19
N ALA A 84 1.56 3.48 7.03
CA ALA A 84 0.63 3.23 5.93
C ALA A 84 -0.67 4.03 6.14
N GLY A 85 -1.13 4.10 7.39
CA GLY A 85 -2.23 4.97 7.79
C GLY A 85 -1.93 6.44 7.52
N VAL A 86 -0.73 6.92 7.85
CA VAL A 86 -0.33 8.30 7.54
C VAL A 86 -0.33 8.55 6.03
N SER A 87 0.24 7.66 5.22
CA SER A 87 0.21 7.80 3.75
C SER A 87 -1.20 7.74 3.17
N LEU A 88 -2.10 6.95 3.77
CA LEU A 88 -3.50 6.84 3.35
C LEU A 88 -4.23 8.16 3.58
N ILE A 89 -4.10 8.75 4.77
CA ILE A 89 -4.71 10.04 5.11
C ILE A 89 -4.18 11.12 4.17
N PHE A 90 -2.86 11.16 3.96
CA PHE A 90 -2.23 12.13 3.08
C PHE A 90 -2.73 12.01 1.62
N PHE A 91 -2.83 10.78 1.11
CA PHE A 91 -3.37 10.51 -0.22
C PHE A 91 -4.86 10.88 -0.34
N ALA A 92 -5.67 10.54 0.66
CA ALA A 92 -7.10 10.85 0.67
C ALA A 92 -7.35 12.37 0.67
N LEU A 93 -6.63 13.12 1.52
CA LEU A 93 -6.75 14.58 1.55
C LEU A 93 -6.30 15.21 0.22
N SER A 94 -5.17 14.76 -0.33
CA SER A 94 -4.67 15.27 -1.61
C SER A 94 -5.64 15.03 -2.76
N THR A 95 -6.25 13.85 -2.81
CA THR A 95 -7.23 13.50 -3.86
C THR A 95 -8.54 14.25 -3.72
N ILE A 96 -9.06 14.47 -2.51
CA ILE A 96 -10.26 15.29 -2.26
C ILE A 96 -10.03 16.73 -2.72
N VAL A 97 -8.88 17.31 -2.36
CA VAL A 97 -8.53 18.69 -2.76
C VAL A 97 -8.40 18.77 -4.28
N LEU A 98 -7.73 17.81 -4.91
CA LEU A 98 -7.59 17.77 -6.37
C LEU A 98 -8.95 17.68 -7.07
N PHE A 99 -9.86 16.84 -6.57
CA PHE A 99 -11.20 16.70 -7.14
C PHE A 99 -12.02 18.00 -6.98
N ALA A 100 -11.99 18.61 -5.80
CA ALA A 100 -12.68 19.87 -5.54
C ALA A 100 -12.20 20.98 -6.47
N VAL A 101 -10.88 21.11 -6.67
CA VAL A 101 -10.29 22.10 -7.59
C VAL A 101 -10.71 21.83 -9.03
N VAL A 102 -10.70 20.58 -9.48
CA VAL A 102 -11.10 20.23 -10.85
C VAL A 102 -12.59 20.50 -11.09
N VAL A 103 -13.46 20.22 -10.12
CA VAL A 103 -14.91 20.45 -10.23
C VAL A 103 -15.25 21.94 -10.16
N LEU A 104 -14.59 22.71 -9.28
CA LEU A 104 -14.83 24.16 -9.15
C LEU A 104 -14.26 24.98 -10.32
N GLU A 105 -13.29 24.43 -11.06
CA GLU A 105 -12.75 25.04 -12.28
C GLU A 105 -13.55 24.70 -13.55
N PHE A 106 -14.52 23.79 -13.47
CA PHE A 106 -15.44 23.42 -14.54
C PHE A 106 -16.73 24.24 -14.48
#